data_AF-A0A3N5S9R3-F1
#
_entry.id   AF-A0A3N5S9R3-F1
#
_cell.length_a   1.000
_cell.length_b   1.000
_cell.length_c   1.000
_cell.angle_alpha   90.00
_cell.angle_beta   90.00
_cell.angle_gamma   90.00
#
_symmetry.space_group_name_H-M   'P 1'
#
loop_
_entity.id
_entity.type
_entity.pdbx_description
1 polymer ?
#
loop_
_entity_poly.entity_id
_entity_poly.type
_entity_poly.pdbx_seq_one_letter_code
_entity_poly.pdbx_strand_id
1 'polypeptide(L)'
;MIRSGGVCVICMILLLNGTLSALDYEDILLSDIASNISSYKGKTISLRLRLKYMDTIFNKLVFYDKKNIDIEFDVEGMVKDRKKRNEFLNLHNGMEYVVTFSVKEVGKMGILIGELEGFIPLALLKLPSGGE
;
A
#
# COMPACT_ATOMS: atom_id res chain seq x y z
N MET A 1 34.17 -46.79 25.99
CA MET A 1 32.76 -47.06 25.68
C MET A 1 32.07 -45.72 25.42
N ILE A 2 31.66 -45.49 24.18
CA ILE A 2 31.11 -44.24 23.67
C ILE A 2 29.67 -44.11 24.20
N ARG A 3 29.33 -42.98 24.84
CA ARG A 3 27.95 -42.57 25.10
C ARG A 3 27.76 -41.15 24.60
N SER A 4 27.27 -41.07 23.37
CA SER A 4 26.68 -39.89 22.76
C SER A 4 25.44 -39.48 23.56
N GLY A 5 25.38 -38.23 24.00
CA GLY A 5 24.21 -37.64 24.64
C GLY A 5 24.13 -36.18 24.23
N GLY A 6 23.21 -35.87 23.32
CA GLY A 6 23.02 -34.53 22.78
C GLY A 6 22.65 -33.53 23.86
N VAL A 7 23.33 -32.38 23.84
CA VAL A 7 22.87 -31.18 24.54
C VAL A 7 22.19 -30.30 23.48
N CYS A 8 20.87 -30.29 23.55
CA CYS A 8 19.99 -29.40 22.81
C CYS A 8 20.33 -27.95 23.19
N VAL A 9 20.89 -27.18 22.27
CA VAL A 9 21.09 -25.73 22.43
C VAL A 9 19.73 -25.07 22.24
N ILE A 10 19.01 -24.91 23.35
CA ILE A 10 17.70 -24.26 23.44
C ILE A 10 17.89 -22.74 23.56
N CYS A 11 17.04 -22.01 22.83
CA CYS A 11 16.73 -20.59 22.98
C CYS A 11 17.85 -19.59 22.70
N MET A 12 18.09 -19.35 21.40
CA MET A 12 18.50 -18.02 20.96
C MET A 12 17.50 -17.55 19.90
N ILE A 13 17.05 -16.30 20.06
CA ILE A 13 16.33 -15.47 19.09
C ILE A 13 14.81 -15.71 19.01
N LEU A 14 14.06 -15.01 19.88
CA LEU A 14 12.83 -14.34 19.48
C LEU A 14 12.71 -13.02 20.27
N LEU A 15 13.58 -12.06 19.97
CA LEU A 15 13.30 -10.65 20.25
C LEU A 15 12.37 -10.15 19.13
N LEU A 16 11.10 -10.55 19.18
CA LEU A 16 10.07 -9.94 18.34
C LEU A 16 9.57 -8.67 19.01
N ASN A 17 10.45 -7.66 19.12
CA ASN A 17 10.03 -6.28 19.35
C ASN A 17 9.47 -5.73 18.03
N GLY A 18 8.30 -6.22 17.64
CA GLY A 18 7.47 -5.53 16.66
C GLY A 18 6.89 -4.32 17.37
N THR A 19 7.60 -3.20 17.36
CA THR A 19 6.99 -1.91 17.66
C THR A 19 5.88 -1.71 16.63
N LEU A 20 4.63 -1.84 17.07
CA LEU A 20 3.46 -1.44 16.31
C LEU A 20 3.52 0.09 16.23
N SER A 21 4.33 0.61 15.31
CA SER A 21 4.39 2.04 15.04
C SER A 21 2.99 2.50 14.67
N ALA A 22 2.49 3.52 15.36
CA ALA A 22 1.39 4.31 14.85
C ALA A 22 1.71 4.63 13.40
N LEU A 23 0.86 4.21 12.47
CA LEU A 23 1.10 4.37 11.04
C LEU A 23 1.10 5.87 10.71
N ASP A 24 2.29 6.45 10.76
CA ASP A 24 2.55 7.84 10.40
C ASP A 24 2.61 7.88 8.87
N TYR A 25 1.44 8.05 8.25
CA TYR A 25 1.35 8.18 6.80
C TYR A 25 1.96 9.52 6.41
N GLU A 26 2.89 9.51 5.46
CA GLU A 26 3.52 10.74 4.99
C GLU A 26 2.46 11.71 4.43
N ASP A 27 2.44 12.95 4.94
CA ASP A 27 1.57 14.01 4.41
C ASP A 27 2.21 14.67 3.17
N ILE A 28 2.61 13.85 2.21
CA ILE A 28 3.20 14.26 0.93
C ILE A 28 2.10 14.35 -0.12
N LEU A 29 2.11 15.40 -0.94
CA LEU A 29 1.19 15.54 -2.07
C LEU A 29 1.70 14.79 -3.30
N LEU A 30 0.76 14.31 -4.12
CA LEU A 30 1.11 13.66 -5.39
C LEU A 30 1.80 14.64 -6.34
N SER A 31 1.45 15.93 -6.28
CA SER A 31 2.13 17.00 -7.04
C SER A 31 3.61 17.14 -6.68
N ASP A 32 3.96 16.94 -5.41
CA ASP A 32 5.34 17.09 -4.93
C ASP A 32 6.19 15.92 -5.44
N ILE A 33 5.62 14.71 -5.42
CA ILE A 33 6.22 13.51 -6.00
C ILE A 33 6.42 13.70 -7.51
N ALA A 34 5.40 14.18 -8.23
CA ALA A 34 5.47 14.39 -9.67
C ALA A 34 6.54 15.44 -10.04
N SER A 35 6.62 16.54 -9.29
CA SER A 35 7.57 17.62 -9.53
C SER A 35 9.02 17.22 -9.22
N ASN A 36 9.22 16.17 -8.40
CA ASN A 36 10.54 15.67 -8.01
C ASN A 36 10.70 14.18 -8.31
N ILE A 37 10.18 13.72 -9.46
CA ILE A 37 10.10 12.30 -9.82
C ILE A 37 11.46 11.58 -9.74
N SER A 38 12.57 12.27 -10.05
CA SER A 38 13.92 11.72 -9.96
C SER A 38 14.29 11.21 -8.57
N SER A 39 13.74 11.82 -7.52
CA SER A 39 14.01 11.45 -6.13
C SER A 39 13.10 10.34 -5.62
N TYR A 40 11.99 10.08 -6.30
CA TYR A 40 10.94 9.15 -5.85
C TYR A 40 10.81 7.90 -6.72
N LYS A 41 11.21 7.95 -7.99
CA LYS A 41 11.10 6.82 -8.91
C LYS A 41 11.70 5.54 -8.32
N GLY A 42 10.92 4.47 -8.33
CA GLY A 42 11.26 3.17 -7.78
C GLY A 42 11.09 3.04 -6.25
N LYS A 43 10.79 4.13 -5.53
CA LYS A 43 10.49 4.06 -4.09
C LYS A 43 9.05 3.65 -3.86
N THR A 44 8.86 2.84 -2.82
CA THR A 44 7.55 2.51 -2.26
C THR A 44 7.13 3.58 -1.25
N ILE A 45 5.93 4.10 -1.40
CA ILE A 45 5.35 5.17 -0.57
C ILE A 45 3.96 4.74 -0.14
N SER A 46 3.56 5.13 1.07
CA SER A 46 2.19 4.94 1.56
C SER A 46 1.53 6.29 1.82
N LEU A 47 0.47 6.60 1.09
CA LEU A 47 -0.27 7.87 1.20
C LEU A 47 -1.73 7.63 1.54
N ARG A 48 -2.34 8.60 2.24
CA ARG A 48 -3.79 8.67 2.36
C ARG A 48 -4.37 9.27 1.09
N LEU A 49 -5.08 8.45 0.32
CA LEU A 49 -5.70 8.86 -0.93
C LEU A 49 -7.18 8.49 -0.92
N ARG A 50 -7.96 9.16 -1.77
CA ARG A 50 -9.37 8.86 -1.97
C ARG A 50 -9.57 8.13 -3.29
N LEU A 51 -10.39 7.07 -3.28
CA LEU A 51 -10.70 6.37 -4.52
C LEU A 51 -11.53 7.27 -5.43
N LYS A 52 -11.09 7.45 -6.67
CA LYS A 52 -11.85 8.16 -7.71
C LYS A 52 -12.79 7.18 -8.41
N TYR A 53 -12.21 6.16 -9.03
CA TYR A 53 -12.92 5.10 -9.73
C TYR A 53 -11.99 3.91 -10.00
N MET A 54 -12.62 2.77 -10.33
CA MET A 54 -11.98 1.62 -10.96
C MET A 54 -12.55 1.46 -12.37
N ASP A 55 -11.71 1.54 -13.38
CA ASP A 55 -12.06 1.23 -14.76
C ASP A 55 -11.93 -0.27 -14.98
N THR A 56 -13.05 -0.95 -15.16
CA THR A 56 -13.11 -2.40 -15.36
C THR A 56 -12.82 -2.83 -16.80
N ILE A 57 -12.86 -1.91 -17.76
CA ILE A 57 -12.58 -2.19 -19.17
C ILE A 57 -11.06 -2.19 -19.38
N PHE A 58 -10.37 -1.19 -18.84
CA PHE A 58 -8.92 -1.04 -18.96
C PHE A 58 -8.13 -1.52 -17.74
N ASN A 59 -8.82 -2.09 -16.74
CA ASN A 59 -8.24 -2.53 -15.46
C ASN A 59 -7.36 -1.45 -14.82
N LYS A 60 -7.86 -0.22 -14.79
CA LYS A 60 -7.18 0.89 -14.13
C LYS A 60 -7.82 1.20 -12.79
N LEU A 61 -7.00 1.46 -11.79
CA LEU A 61 -7.45 1.97 -10.51
C LEU A 61 -6.92 3.39 -10.31
N VAL A 62 -7.81 4.33 -10.01
CA VAL A 62 -7.46 5.76 -9.95
C VAL A 62 -7.82 6.31 -8.59
N PHE A 63 -6.83 6.90 -7.93
CA PHE A 63 -6.99 7.60 -6.65
C PHE A 63 -6.60 9.07 -6.81
N TYR A 64 -6.97 9.88 -5.83
CA TYR A 64 -6.56 11.28 -5.78
C TYR A 64 -6.23 11.72 -4.35
N ASP A 65 -5.35 12.71 -4.25
CA ASP A 65 -4.98 13.34 -2.98
C ASP A 65 -5.94 14.48 -2.59
N LYS A 66 -5.66 15.12 -1.45
CA LYS A 66 -6.44 16.26 -0.94
C LYS A 66 -6.43 17.50 -1.85
N LYS A 67 -5.55 17.56 -2.86
CA LYS A 67 -5.46 18.63 -3.86
C LYS A 67 -6.06 18.22 -5.21
N ASN A 68 -6.76 17.07 -5.27
CA ASN A 68 -7.37 16.51 -6.47
C ASN A 68 -6.35 16.19 -7.58
N ILE A 69 -5.11 15.85 -7.20
CA ILE A 69 -4.13 15.31 -8.13
C ILE A 69 -4.34 13.81 -8.21
N ASP A 70 -4.41 13.28 -9.43
CA ASP A 70 -4.66 11.87 -9.67
C ASP A 70 -3.38 11.05 -9.69
N ILE A 71 -3.50 9.80 -9.24
CA ILE A 71 -2.55 8.72 -9.48
C ILE A 71 -3.27 7.54 -10.12
N GLU A 72 -2.65 6.97 -11.16
CA GLU A 72 -3.17 5.81 -11.90
C GLU A 72 -2.33 4.56 -11.65
N PHE A 73 -3.02 3.42 -11.54
CA PHE A 73 -2.44 2.09 -11.43
C PHE A 73 -3.03 1.17 -12.49
N ASP A 74 -2.17 0.47 -13.24
CA ASP A 74 -2.57 -0.72 -14.00
C ASP A 74 -2.68 -1.90 -13.02
N VAL A 75 -3.88 -2.47 -12.92
CA VAL A 75 -4.19 -3.58 -12.01
C VAL A 75 -4.61 -4.84 -12.75
N GLU A 76 -4.36 -4.94 -14.06
CA GLU A 76 -4.78 -6.09 -14.87
C GLU A 76 -4.29 -7.43 -14.28
N GLY A 77 -3.03 -7.48 -13.85
CA GLY A 77 -2.46 -8.66 -13.20
C GLY A 77 -3.13 -9.01 -11.86
N MET A 78 -3.54 -8.00 -11.08
CA MET A 78 -4.18 -8.19 -9.77
C MET A 78 -5.65 -8.63 -9.90
N VAL A 79 -6.37 -8.13 -10.91
CA VAL A 79 -7.77 -8.52 -11.17
C VAL A 79 -7.88 -9.98 -11.65
N LYS A 80 -6.87 -10.46 -12.38
CA LYS A 80 -6.77 -11.86 -12.82
C LYS A 80 -6.49 -12.81 -11.65
N ASP A 81 -5.81 -12.34 -10.60
CA ASP A 81 -5.61 -13.10 -9.37
C ASP A 81 -6.91 -13.19 -8.56
N ARG A 82 -7.40 -14.41 -8.35
CA ARG A 82 -8.67 -14.69 -7.64
C ARG A 82 -8.67 -14.17 -6.20
N LYS A 83 -7.52 -14.18 -5.51
CA LYS A 83 -7.42 -13.72 -4.12
C LYS A 83 -7.49 -12.20 -4.06
N LYS A 84 -6.68 -11.53 -4.89
CA LYS A 84 -6.63 -10.06 -4.94
C LYS A 84 -7.92 -9.45 -5.46
N ARG A 85 -8.57 -10.07 -6.45
CA ARG A 85 -9.85 -9.59 -7.00
C ARG A 85 -10.92 -9.34 -5.93
N ASN A 86 -10.97 -10.17 -4.88
CA ASN A 86 -11.95 -9.97 -3.81
C ASN A 86 -11.68 -8.69 -3.00
N GLU A 87 -10.43 -8.24 -2.90
CA GLU A 87 -10.07 -6.98 -2.24
C GLU A 87 -10.63 -5.79 -3.03
N PHE A 88 -10.64 -5.87 -4.37
CA PHE A 88 -11.23 -4.83 -5.23
C PHE A 88 -12.76 -4.77 -5.14
N LEU A 89 -13.44 -5.83 -4.72
CA LEU A 89 -14.90 -5.80 -4.51
C LEU A 89 -15.32 -4.89 -3.35
N ASN A 90 -14.39 -4.60 -2.43
CA ASN A 90 -14.63 -3.73 -1.28
C ASN A 90 -14.20 -2.27 -1.54
N LEU A 91 -13.89 -1.93 -2.80
CA LEU A 91 -13.60 -0.58 -3.20
C LEU A 91 -14.89 0.22 -3.37
N HIS A 92 -14.92 1.41 -2.77
CA HIS A 92 -16.07 2.30 -2.83
C HIS A 92 -15.59 3.70 -3.22
N ASN A 93 -16.15 4.23 -4.31
CA ASN A 93 -15.77 5.54 -4.81
C ASN A 93 -15.98 6.61 -3.72
N GLY A 94 -15.02 7.52 -3.60
CA GLY A 94 -15.04 8.57 -2.59
C GLY A 94 -14.55 8.15 -1.20
N MET A 95 -14.28 6.86 -0.95
CA MET A 95 -13.71 6.41 0.33
C MET A 95 -12.21 6.69 0.42
N GLU A 96 -11.74 6.95 1.64
CA GLU A 96 -10.32 7.13 1.94
C GLU A 96 -9.65 5.80 2.22
N TYR A 97 -8.48 5.64 1.62
CA TYR A 97 -7.62 4.48 1.76
C TYR A 97 -6.20 4.95 2.07
N VAL A 98 -5.49 4.11 2.78
CA VAL A 98 -4.04 4.13 2.79
C VAL A 98 -3.61 3.30 1.59
N VAL A 99 -2.94 3.91 0.63
CA VAL A 99 -2.50 3.27 -0.61
C VAL A 99 -0.99 3.19 -0.59
N THR A 100 -0.47 1.97 -0.68
CA THR A 100 0.95 1.68 -0.78
C THR A 100 1.27 1.35 -2.23
N PHE A 101 2.25 2.06 -2.80
CA PHE A 101 2.61 1.92 -4.21
C PHE A 101 4.07 2.27 -4.44
N SER A 102 4.66 1.70 -5.50
CA SER A 102 5.94 2.16 -6.02
C SER A 102 5.74 3.19 -7.12
N VAL A 103 6.55 4.25 -7.09
CA VAL A 103 6.47 5.34 -8.07
C VAL A 103 7.14 4.92 -9.38
N LYS A 104 6.43 4.96 -10.51
CA LYS A 104 6.99 4.60 -11.82
C LYS A 104 7.42 5.81 -12.63
N GLU A 105 6.47 6.68 -12.94
CA GLU A 105 6.70 7.84 -13.80
C GLU A 105 5.60 8.89 -13.66
N VAL A 106 5.77 10.01 -14.35
CA VAL A 106 4.75 11.04 -14.51
C VAL A 106 4.25 10.96 -15.95
N GLY A 107 2.97 10.68 -16.11
CA GLY A 107 2.30 10.62 -17.39
C GLY A 107 2.02 12.01 -17.98
N LYS A 108 1.21 12.03 -19.04
CA LYS A 108 0.75 13.29 -19.63
C LYS A 108 -0.04 14.10 -18.62
N MET A 109 0.04 15.43 -18.73
CA MET A 109 -0.69 16.37 -17.87
C MET A 109 -0.34 16.29 -16.37
N GLY A 110 0.78 15.67 -16.01
CA GLY A 110 1.24 15.62 -14.62
C GLY A 110 0.60 14.52 -13.76
N ILE A 111 -0.15 13.60 -14.37
CA ILE A 111 -0.74 12.45 -13.67
C ILE A 111 0.37 11.51 -13.21
N LEU A 112 0.37 11.13 -11.93
CA LEU A 112 1.36 10.18 -11.43
C LEU A 112 0.97 8.76 -11.84
N ILE A 113 1.94 7.96 -12.27
CA ILE A 113 1.74 6.55 -12.60
C ILE A 113 2.55 5.72 -11.61
N GLY A 114 1.90 4.75 -10.96
CA GLY A 114 2.52 3.87 -9.98
C GLY A 114 2.27 2.40 -10.23
N GLU A 115 2.95 1.56 -9.47
CA GLU A 115 2.60 0.15 -9.30
C GLU A 115 1.93 -0.04 -7.95
N LEU A 116 0.69 -0.50 -7.97
CA LEU A 116 -0.07 -0.73 -6.75
C LEU A 116 0.48 -1.94 -6.00
N GLU A 117 0.92 -1.73 -4.76
CA GLU A 117 1.34 -2.82 -3.88
C GLU A 117 0.18 -3.27 -2.97
N GLY A 118 -0.62 -2.31 -2.48
CA GLY A 118 -1.80 -2.61 -1.68
C GLY A 118 -2.58 -1.37 -1.27
N PHE A 119 -3.77 -1.60 -0.70
CA PHE A 119 -4.58 -0.53 -0.13
C PHE A 119 -5.37 -1.04 1.10
N ILE A 120 -5.56 -0.18 2.08
CA ILE A 120 -6.32 -0.47 3.30
C ILE A 120 -7.36 0.64 3.51
N PRO A 121 -8.67 0.31 3.64
CA PRO A 121 -9.67 1.32 3.98
C PRO A 121 -9.32 2.01 5.30
N LEU A 122 -9.30 3.34 5.30
CA LEU A 122 -8.94 4.11 6.51
C LEU A 122 -9.90 3.83 7.68
N ALA A 123 -11.14 3.48 7.38
CA ALA A 123 -12.15 3.10 8.37
C ALA A 123 -11.72 1.88 9.23
N LEU A 124 -11.01 0.90 8.65
CA LEU A 124 -10.56 -0.28 9.39
C LEU A 124 -9.44 0.05 10.38
N LEU A 125 -8.64 1.07 10.10
CA LEU A 125 -7.53 1.52 10.96
C LEU A 125 -8.01 2.36 12.15
N LYS A 126 -9.22 2.92 12.08
CA LYS A 126 -9.82 3.75 13.13
C LYS A 126 -10.68 2.95 14.11
N LEU A 127 -10.86 1.65 13.87
CA LEU A 127 -11.56 0.79 14.83
C LEU A 127 -10.67 0.66 16.08
N PRO A 128 -11.17 0.99 17.28
CA PRO A 128 -10.45 0.64 18.49
C PRO A 128 -10.25 -0.87 18.47
N SER A 129 -9.02 -1.32 18.66
CA SER A 129 -8.75 -2.71 19.03
C SER A 129 -9.61 -2.98 20.25
N GLY A 130 -10.64 -3.82 20.10
CA GLY A 130 -11.58 -4.12 21.16
C GLY A 130 -10.79 -4.43 22.43
N GLY A 131 -10.98 -3.61 23.46
CA GLY A 131 -10.44 -3.92 24.77
C GLY A 131 -11.13 -5.20 25.24
N GLU A 132 -10.34 -6.26 25.34
CA GLU A 132 -10.60 -7.33 26.29
C GLU A 132 -10.12 -6.89 27.68
#